data_AF-A0A972BC27-F1
#
_entry.id   AF-A0A972BC27-F1
#
_cell.length_a   1.000
_cell.length_b   1.000
_cell.length_c   1.000
_cell.angle_alpha   90.00
_cell.angle_beta   90.00
_cell.angle_gamma   90.00
#
_symmetry.space_group_name_H-M   'P 1'
#
loop_
_entity.id
_entity.type
_entity.pdbx_description
1 polymer ?
#
loop_
_entity_poly.entity_id
_entity_poly.type
_entity_poly.pdbx_seq_one_letter_code
_entity_poly.pdbx_strand_id
1 'polypeptide(L)'
;MCNLSSFSIIPEKEPGAAGFMVGTTEYSVPLADKMDVEAELQKLKTELDYTEGFLLSVSRKLGNERFVQNAKPEIVENERRKLADAESKIASLKENIATLEK
;
A
#
# COMPACT_ATOMS: atom_id res chain seq x y z
N MET A 1 24.45 1.82 -14.24
CA MET A 1 25.24 2.96 -13.71
C MET A 1 24.38 3.65 -12.66
N CYS A 2 24.78 3.68 -11.39
CA CYS A 2 24.06 4.44 -10.36
C CYS A 2 24.74 5.79 -10.18
N ASN A 3 23.96 6.87 -10.29
CA ASN A 3 24.43 8.24 -10.05
C ASN A 3 24.28 8.54 -8.55
N LEU A 4 25.33 9.07 -7.92
CA LEU A 4 25.31 9.50 -6.53
C LEU A 4 24.88 10.96 -6.45
N SER A 5 23.78 11.24 -5.74
CA SER A 5 23.24 12.59 -5.56
C SER A 5 24.01 13.39 -4.50
N SER A 6 24.57 12.73 -3.48
CA SER A 6 25.46 13.31 -2.47
C SER A 6 26.11 12.21 -1.62
N PHE A 7 27.15 12.54 -0.86
CA PHE A 7 27.72 11.68 0.17
C PHE A 7 28.12 12.51 1.40
N SER A 8 28.01 11.91 2.58
CA SER A 8 28.33 12.53 3.87
C SER A 8 29.15 11.55 4.70
N ILE A 9 30.18 12.04 5.41
CA ILE A 9 31.03 11.22 6.27
C ILE A 9 30.39 11.17 7.65
N ILE A 10 29.96 9.98 8.07
CA ILE A 10 29.35 9.71 9.39
C ILE A 10 30.37 8.95 10.24
N PRO A 11 30.58 9.31 11.52
CA PRO A 11 31.54 8.64 12.40
C PRO A 11 31.03 7.30 12.98
N GLU A 12 29.73 7.03 12.88
CA GLU A 12 29.11 5.86 13.51
C GLU A 12 28.16 5.15 12.54
N LYS A 13 28.18 3.81 12.58
CA LYS A 13 27.51 2.94 11.61
C LYS A 13 26.01 2.90 11.91
N GLU A 14 25.20 3.36 10.96
CA GLU A 14 23.74 3.22 11.03
C GLU A 14 23.32 1.73 10.98
N PRO A 15 22.50 1.24 11.93
CA PRO A 15 22.02 -0.13 11.94
C PRO A 15 21.05 -0.35 10.76
N GLY A 16 21.55 -0.93 9.67
CA GLY A 16 20.79 -1.11 8.42
C GLY A 16 21.56 -0.75 7.14
N ALA A 17 22.81 -0.27 7.27
CA ALA A 17 23.66 0.03 6.14
C ALA A 17 24.38 -1.22 5.60
N ALA A 18 24.36 -1.43 4.27
CA ALA A 18 25.26 -2.38 3.63
C ALA A 18 26.66 -1.78 3.60
N GLY A 19 27.55 -2.35 4.41
CA GLY A 19 28.96 -2.00 4.44
C GLY A 19 29.74 -2.76 3.37
N PHE A 20 30.58 -2.07 2.60
CA PHE A 20 31.64 -2.70 1.82
C PHE A 20 32.97 -1.99 2.06
N MET A 21 34.06 -2.76 2.04
CA MET A 21 35.40 -2.26 2.35
C MET A 21 36.19 -2.09 1.05
N VAL A 22 36.75 -0.91 0.83
CA VAL A 22 37.68 -0.65 -0.28
C VAL A 22 38.99 -0.17 0.31
N GLY A 23 40.03 -1.01 0.23
CA GLY A 23 41.33 -0.73 0.86
C GLY A 23 41.25 -0.78 2.39
N THR A 24 41.50 0.36 3.05
CA THR A 24 41.41 0.53 4.52
C THR A 24 40.21 1.39 4.96
N THR A 25 39.33 1.75 4.02
CA THR A 25 38.19 2.64 4.28
C THR A 25 36.90 1.82 4.22
N GLU A 26 36.12 1.89 5.30
CA GLU A 26 34.80 1.27 5.40
C GLU A 26 33.75 2.22 4.80
N TYR A 27 33.08 1.78 3.74
CA TYR A 27 31.96 2.50 3.14
C TYR A 27 30.67 1.84 3.58
N SER A 28 29.82 2.60 4.26
CA SER A 28 28.46 2.16 4.61
C SER A 28 27.48 2.85 3.68
N VAL A 29 26.74 2.07 2.89
CA VAL A 29 25.59 2.56 2.14
C VAL A 29 24.37 2.34 3.02
N PRO A 30 23.74 3.39 3.57
CA PRO A 30 22.45 3.25 4.22
C PRO A 30 21.49 2.69 3.17
N LEU A 31 21.12 1.43 3.31
CA LEU A 31 20.03 0.85 2.53
C LEU A 31 18.68 1.24 3.13
N ALA A 32 18.69 1.83 4.34
CA ALA A 32 17.52 2.33 5.05
C ALA A 32 16.80 3.46 4.28
N ASP A 33 17.51 4.28 3.51
CA ASP A 33 16.92 5.38 2.71
C ASP A 33 16.17 4.91 1.43
N LYS A 34 16.04 3.60 1.19
CA LYS A 34 15.35 3.06 0.00
C LYS A 34 14.15 2.17 0.30
N MET A 35 13.74 2.06 1.55
CA MET A 35 12.35 1.75 1.82
C MET A 35 11.65 3.09 1.97
N ASP A 36 11.14 3.64 0.87
CA ASP A 36 10.15 4.72 0.92
C ASP A 36 8.88 4.15 1.56
N VAL A 37 8.94 3.84 2.86
CA VAL A 37 7.79 3.40 3.64
C VAL A 37 6.67 4.40 3.42
N GLU A 38 6.99 5.69 3.35
CA GLU A 38 6.06 6.76 3.01
C GLU A 38 5.45 6.63 1.61
N ALA A 39 6.22 6.34 0.55
CA ALA A 39 5.67 6.15 -0.79
C ALA A 39 4.89 4.83 -0.92
N GLU A 40 5.29 3.79 -0.21
CA GLU A 40 4.59 2.51 -0.14
C GLU A 40 3.27 2.67 0.62
N LEU A 41 3.28 3.41 1.73
CA LEU A 41 2.10 3.82 2.47
C LEU A 41 1.17 4.66 1.61
N GLN A 42 1.70 5.59 0.83
CA GLN A 42 0.92 6.46 -0.04
C GLN A 42 0.27 5.67 -1.18
N LYS A 43 0.98 4.69 -1.75
CA LYS A 43 0.41 3.73 -2.72
C LYS A 43 -0.71 2.91 -2.10
N LEU A 44 -0.48 2.33 -0.92
CA LEU A 44 -1.49 1.54 -0.20
C LEU A 44 -2.71 2.38 0.20
N LYS A 45 -2.51 3.62 0.66
CA LYS A 45 -3.60 4.56 0.95
C LYS A 45 -4.41 4.92 -0.29
N THR A 46 -3.74 5.11 -1.44
CA THR A 46 -4.41 5.37 -2.72
C THR A 46 -5.21 4.16 -3.19
N GLU A 47 -4.67 2.95 -3.05
CA GLU A 47 -5.36 1.70 -3.37
C GLU A 47 -6.55 1.45 -2.44
N LEU A 48 -6.40 1.78 -1.16
CA LEU A 48 -7.45 1.74 -0.16
C LEU A 48 -8.61 2.67 -0.55
N ASP A 49 -8.32 3.93 -0.85
CA ASP A 49 -9.31 4.96 -1.19
C ASP A 49 -10.09 4.59 -2.48
N TYR A 50 -9.39 4.03 -3.46
CA TYR A 50 -10.01 3.47 -4.66
C TYR A 50 -10.97 2.32 -4.35
N THR A 51 -10.55 1.40 -3.47
CA THR A 51 -11.34 0.22 -3.11
C THR A 51 -12.56 0.62 -2.24
N GLU A 52 -12.40 1.59 -1.34
CA GLU A 52 -13.49 2.19 -0.56
C GLU A 52 -14.50 2.91 -1.48
N GLY A 53 -14.02 3.69 -2.46
CA GLY A 53 -14.87 4.32 -3.47
C GLY A 53 -15.65 3.30 -4.32
N PHE A 54 -15.01 2.18 -4.67
CA PHE A 54 -15.66 1.07 -5.36
C PHE A 54 -16.76 0.44 -4.50
N LEU A 55 -16.46 0.13 -3.23
CA LEU A 55 -17.42 -0.41 -2.28
C LEU A 55 -18.62 0.52 -2.11
N LEU A 56 -18.39 1.83 -1.99
CA LEU A 56 -19.46 2.83 -1.87
C LEU A 56 -20.38 2.84 -3.10
N SER A 57 -19.81 2.72 -4.31
CA SER A 57 -20.57 2.66 -5.56
C SER A 57 -21.43 1.39 -5.65
N VAL A 58 -20.88 0.24 -5.26
CA VAL A 58 -21.60 -1.04 -5.23
C VAL A 58 -22.69 -1.05 -4.15
N SER A 59 -22.38 -0.53 -2.96
CA SER A 59 -23.32 -0.36 -1.85
C SER A 59 -24.50 0.54 -2.25
N ARG A 60 -24.23 1.68 -2.92
CA ARG A 60 -25.31 2.55 -3.45
C ARG A 60 -26.18 1.86 -4.49
N LYS A 61 -25.61 1.01 -5.35
CA LYS A 61 -26.39 0.23 -6.32
C LYS A 61 -27.28 -0.80 -5.63
N LEU A 62 -26.76 -1.52 -4.64
CA LEU A 62 -27.50 -2.52 -3.86
C LEU A 62 -28.53 -1.91 -2.92
N GLY A 63 -28.30 -0.69 -2.42
CA GLY A 63 -29.25 0.04 -1.58
C GLY A 63 -30.42 0.67 -2.36
N ASN A 64 -30.33 0.70 -3.69
CA ASN A 64 -31.43 1.19 -4.52
C ASN A 64 -32.44 0.05 -4.74
N GLU A 65 -33.57 0.12 -4.05
CA GLU A 65 -34.64 -0.88 -4.17
C GLU A 65 -35.11 -1.08 -5.61
N ARG A 66 -35.07 -0.04 -6.47
CA ARG A 66 -35.38 -0.17 -7.89
C ARG A 66 -34.37 -1.03 -8.63
N PHE A 67 -33.09 -1.00 -8.23
CA PHE A 67 -32.06 -1.86 -8.81
C PHE A 67 -32.25 -3.30 -8.33
N VAL A 68 -32.49 -3.52 -7.04
CA VAL A 68 -32.70 -4.88 -6.51
C VAL A 68 -33.97 -5.52 -7.05
N GLN A 69 -35.04 -4.75 -7.25
CA GLN A 69 -36.31 -5.26 -7.78
C GLN A 69 -36.33 -5.44 -9.31
N ASN A 70 -35.59 -4.63 -10.08
CA ASN A 70 -35.58 -4.72 -11.55
C ASN A 70 -34.35 -5.43 -12.12
N ALA A 71 -33.25 -5.57 -11.37
CA ALA A 71 -32.07 -6.27 -11.83
C ALA A 71 -32.24 -7.78 -11.66
N LYS A 72 -31.56 -8.53 -12.52
CA LYS A 72 -31.54 -10.00 -12.43
C LYS A 72 -30.92 -10.44 -11.09
N PRO A 73 -31.41 -11.50 -10.47
CA PRO A 73 -30.86 -12.02 -9.21
C PRO A 73 -29.36 -12.32 -9.31
N GLU A 74 -28.87 -12.82 -10.45
CA GLU A 74 -27.44 -13.03 -10.70
C GLU A 74 -26.60 -11.74 -10.60
N ILE A 75 -27.13 -10.59 -11.02
CA ILE A 75 -26.43 -9.31 -10.95
C ILE A 75 -26.36 -8.84 -9.49
N VAL A 76 -27.48 -8.96 -8.76
CA VAL A 76 -27.55 -8.60 -7.34
C VAL A 76 -26.60 -9.47 -6.51
N GLU A 77 -26.56 -10.78 -6.77
CA GLU A 77 -25.64 -11.69 -6.08
C GLU A 77 -24.18 -11.40 -6.41
N ASN A 78 -23.86 -11.14 -7.67
CA ASN A 78 -22.51 -10.75 -8.08
C ASN A 78 -22.06 -9.45 -7.42
N GLU A 79 -22.92 -8.44 -7.34
CA GLU A 79 -22.57 -7.19 -6.67
C GLU A 79 -22.43 -7.37 -5.16
N ARG A 80 -23.23 -8.25 -4.54
CA ARG A 80 -23.07 -8.62 -3.12
C ARG A 80 -21.73 -9.31 -2.86
N ARG A 81 -21.33 -10.23 -3.74
CA ARG A 81 -20.03 -10.89 -3.67
C ARG A 81 -18.89 -9.89 -3.80
N LYS A 82 -18.94 -9.02 -4.82
CA LYS A 82 -17.94 -7.96 -5.01
C LYS A 82 -17.85 -7.02 -3.82
N LEU A 83 -18.97 -6.73 -3.14
CA LEU A 83 -18.98 -5.92 -1.93
C LEU A 83 -18.20 -6.63 -0.80
N ALA A 84 -18.48 -7.90 -0.54
CA ALA A 84 -17.79 -8.68 0.48
C ALA A 84 -16.29 -8.87 0.18
N ASP A 85 -15.94 -9.09 -1.09
CA ASP A 85 -14.55 -9.18 -1.54
C ASP A 85 -13.82 -7.84 -1.37
N ALA A 86 -14.46 -6.72 -1.73
CA ALA A 86 -13.90 -5.39 -1.56
C ALA A 86 -13.69 -5.04 -0.07
N GLU A 87 -14.66 -5.37 0.79
CA GLU A 87 -14.59 -5.14 2.23
C GLU A 87 -13.44 -5.91 2.88
N SER A 88 -13.29 -7.19 2.51
CA SER A 88 -12.18 -8.03 2.97
C SER A 88 -10.83 -7.46 2.51
N LYS A 89 -10.76 -6.98 1.27
CA LYS A 89 -9.53 -6.40 0.72
C LYS A 89 -9.16 -5.07 1.38
N ILE A 90 -10.15 -4.22 1.68
CA ILE A 90 -9.97 -2.99 2.46
C ILE A 90 -9.43 -3.32 3.85
N ALA A 91 -9.98 -4.33 4.54
CA ALA A 91 -9.51 -4.73 5.86
C ALA A 91 -8.02 -5.13 5.82
N SER A 92 -7.63 -5.97 4.85
CA SER A 92 -6.23 -6.35 4.66
C SER A 92 -5.32 -5.18 4.30
N LEU A 93 -5.77 -4.25 3.44
CA LEU A 93 -5.02 -3.03 3.12
C LEU A 93 -4.83 -2.14 4.35
N LYS A 94 -5.86 -1.96 5.21
CA LYS A 94 -5.73 -1.22 6.48
C LYS A 94 -4.75 -1.87 7.43
N GLU A 95 -4.77 -3.19 7.54
CA GLU A 95 -3.85 -3.93 8.41
C GLU A 95 -2.39 -3.80 7.93
N ASN A 96 -2.17 -3.88 6.61
CA ASN A 96 -0.85 -3.65 6.02
C ASN A 96 -0.36 -2.21 6.25
N ILE A 97 -1.23 -1.21 6.04
CA ILE A 97 -0.91 0.20 6.32
C ILE A 97 -0.57 0.38 7.81
N ALA A 98 -1.38 -0.17 8.71
CA ALA A 98 -1.16 -0.07 10.15
C ALA A 98 0.12 -0.78 10.62
N THR A 99 0.56 -1.81 9.91
CA THR A 99 1.83 -2.50 10.16
C THR A 99 3.02 -1.66 9.70
N LEU A 100 2.86 -0.91 8.61
CA LEU A 100 3.89 -0.03 8.04
C LEU A 100 3.96 1.35 8.72
N GLU A 101 2.88 1.82 9.35
CA GLU A 101 2.87 3.03 10.20
C GLU A 101 3.45 2.78 11.61
N LYS A 102 3.77 1.52 11.95
CA LYS A 102 4.23 1.08 13.29
C LYS A 102 5.74 0.92 13.36
#